data_AF-A0A4P5QNV1-F1
#
_entry.id   AF-A0A4P5QNV1-F1
#
_cell.length_a   1.000
_cell.length_b   1.000
_cell.length_c   1.000
_cell.angle_alpha   90.00
_cell.angle_beta   90.00
_cell.angle_gamma   90.00
#
_symmetry.space_group_name_H-M   'P 1'
#
loop_
_entity.id
_entity.type
_entity.pdbx_description
1 polymer ?
#
loop_
_entity_poly.entity_id
_entity_poly.type
_entity_poly.pdbx_seq_one_letter_code
_entity_poly.pdbx_strand_id
1 'polypeptide(L)'
;MKGNVQRPARCGAMAMLRLLFVVLFSARAFAGPDGDFAVANRAFTEGDFSAALRAYERSLTAELHANALCNLGNACFRLGKLGAAALSYERALALHPRLPDAVANLRLTREKSGARLLDQPWWEKALTWFSASTATKITLGTAWFFTLVAASLAWRRKYGAAFFGSVCGVLIAAGYGAAIYWVTADRGTIAIVIAERAAVHPEPAEHSKSAESLPGGSQVRVLGESGGWRYCRLPGGGRGWVTASAVEFLLPRGKMTGRIGAAGLVLPSLALVALTPAAARTVDWRDEIWKKPGAFMALRPAVFHYAFGWSGITAAEAEVSSTLSPEGLCVLDFSARTTGLARTMWKMDAKAVSSCEPATFRPVKLTQTEKYKKKAVTTEVDFLAEGPVQRRSQEPPDTSASAPRRFRFPHVHDLNSAVLFIRSQALAQGDSVKLCVYPGRAPYLATATVIGRERLTVAGREWDTIKCDVQLSGIGDDFTLVPHKKFKKASAWISDDGDRLLLKVSAEVQVGSVWAELQNVDFSGKK
;
A
#
# COMPACT_ATOMS: atom_id res chain seq x y z
N MET A 1 37.06 -17.29 32.26
CA MET A 1 36.56 -18.55 31.64
C MET A 1 35.54 -18.23 30.55
N LYS A 2 35.38 -19.10 29.55
CA LYS A 2 34.63 -18.80 28.30
C LYS A 2 33.11 -18.90 28.49
N GLY A 3 32.39 -17.79 28.35
CA GLY A 3 30.93 -17.76 28.19
C GLY A 3 30.55 -17.76 26.71
N ASN A 4 29.88 -18.81 26.23
CA ASN A 4 29.87 -19.17 24.81
C ASN A 4 28.87 -18.33 23.97
N VAL A 5 29.32 -17.81 22.83
CA VAL A 5 28.45 -17.18 21.82
C VAL A 5 27.72 -18.28 21.05
N GLN A 6 26.44 -18.51 21.35
CA GLN A 6 25.57 -19.32 20.48
C GLN A 6 24.89 -18.42 19.43
N ARG A 7 25.13 -18.78 18.16
CA ARG A 7 24.72 -18.07 16.96
C ARG A 7 23.20 -18.19 16.73
N PRO A 8 22.54 -17.21 16.07
CA PRO A 8 21.14 -17.35 15.69
C PRO A 8 20.95 -18.48 14.68
N ALA A 9 20.34 -19.58 15.12
CA ALA A 9 20.07 -20.72 14.26
C ALA A 9 18.91 -20.42 13.29
N ARG A 10 19.26 -20.35 12.00
CA ARG A 10 18.42 -20.44 10.79
C ARG A 10 16.97 -20.94 11.03
N CYS A 11 15.98 -20.04 10.96
CA CYS A 11 14.56 -20.42 10.83
C CYS A 11 13.71 -19.46 9.99
N GLY A 12 14.31 -18.84 8.97
CA GLY A 12 13.60 -17.96 8.02
C GLY A 12 12.40 -18.60 7.29
N ALA A 13 12.35 -19.93 7.21
CA ALA A 13 11.25 -20.66 6.58
C ALA A 13 9.99 -20.85 7.48
N MET A 14 10.11 -20.80 8.82
CA MET A 14 8.95 -21.01 9.71
C MET A 14 8.20 -19.73 10.09
N ALA A 15 8.85 -18.56 10.00
CA ALA A 15 8.18 -17.26 10.16
C ALA A 15 7.14 -17.00 9.04
N MET A 16 7.43 -17.50 7.84
CA MET A 16 6.60 -17.40 6.62
C MET A 16 5.27 -18.17 6.76
N LEU A 17 5.26 -19.29 7.50
CA LEU A 17 4.07 -20.14 7.69
C LEU A 17 3.09 -19.59 8.74
N ARG A 18 3.60 -19.00 9.83
CA ARG A 18 2.79 -18.32 10.86
C ARG A 18 2.30 -16.93 10.40
N LEU A 19 2.67 -16.51 9.19
CA LEU A 19 2.28 -15.24 8.58
C LEU A 19 0.88 -15.30 7.94
N LEU A 20 0.48 -16.46 7.43
CA LEU A 20 -0.73 -16.66 6.62
C LEU A 20 -2.04 -16.37 7.38
N PHE A 21 -2.12 -16.73 8.66
CA PHE A 21 -3.39 -16.70 9.39
C PHE A 21 -3.84 -15.31 9.86
N VAL A 22 -2.92 -14.41 10.18
CA VAL A 22 -3.25 -12.99 10.48
C VAL A 22 -3.72 -12.23 9.22
N VAL A 23 -3.62 -12.85 8.05
CA VAL A 23 -4.12 -12.32 6.78
C VAL A 23 -5.47 -12.94 6.41
N LEU A 24 -5.91 -14.00 7.10
CA LEU A 24 -7.12 -14.77 6.77
C LEU A 24 -8.38 -14.33 7.55
N PHE A 25 -8.28 -13.32 8.44
CA PHE A 25 -9.42 -12.82 9.23
C PHE A 25 -9.45 -11.28 9.36
N SER A 26 -8.88 -10.57 8.39
CA SER A 26 -8.97 -9.11 8.31
C SER A 26 -9.01 -8.67 6.86
N ALA A 27 -10.22 -8.68 6.31
CA ALA A 27 -10.59 -8.30 4.94
C ALA A 27 -9.75 -8.96 3.84
N ARG A 28 -10.43 -9.72 3.00
CA ARG A 28 -9.97 -10.04 1.66
C ARG A 28 -11.27 -10.16 0.83
N ALA A 29 -11.67 -9.25 -0.10
CA ALA A 29 -12.90 -9.40 -0.96
C ALA A 29 -13.07 -8.85 -2.41
N PHE A 30 -12.12 -8.17 -3.08
CA PHE A 30 -12.37 -7.73 -4.45
C PHE A 30 -11.26 -8.15 -5.42
N ALA A 31 -11.68 -8.84 -6.47
CA ALA A 31 -11.75 -8.15 -7.76
C ALA A 31 -13.03 -7.27 -7.79
N GLY A 32 -12.86 -6.02 -8.19
CA GLY A 32 -13.96 -5.14 -8.65
C GLY A 32 -13.92 -5.03 -10.16
N PRO A 33 -14.71 -4.13 -10.78
CA PRO A 33 -14.53 -3.83 -12.19
C PRO A 33 -13.06 -3.45 -12.40
N ASP A 34 -12.37 -4.15 -13.30
CA ASP A 34 -10.92 -4.10 -13.43
C ASP A 34 -10.47 -2.63 -13.53
N GLY A 35 -9.78 -2.13 -12.50
CA GLY A 35 -9.06 -0.87 -12.64
C GLY A 35 -8.11 -0.98 -13.82
N ASP A 36 -7.85 0.09 -14.57
CA ASP A 36 -7.12 0.02 -15.83
C ASP A 36 -5.78 -0.74 -15.73
N PHE A 37 -5.10 -0.73 -14.57
CA PHE A 37 -3.92 -1.56 -14.31
C PHE A 37 -4.20 -3.07 -14.39
N ALA A 38 -5.32 -3.54 -13.84
CA ALA A 38 -5.75 -4.94 -13.91
C ALA A 38 -6.15 -5.34 -15.34
N VAL A 39 -6.89 -4.49 -16.07
CA VAL A 39 -7.17 -4.67 -17.50
C VAL A 39 -5.87 -4.82 -18.28
N ALA A 40 -4.90 -3.93 -18.01
CA ALA A 40 -3.63 -3.92 -18.70
C ALA A 40 -2.77 -5.16 -18.40
N ASN A 41 -2.75 -5.62 -17.14
CA ASN A 41 -2.09 -6.86 -16.77
C ASN A 41 -2.75 -8.07 -17.45
N ARG A 42 -4.09 -8.12 -17.52
CA ARG A 42 -4.87 -9.17 -18.19
C ARG A 42 -4.53 -9.26 -19.69
N ALA A 43 -4.68 -8.14 -20.41
CA ALA A 43 -4.33 -8.05 -21.83
C ALA A 43 -2.86 -8.39 -22.09
N PHE A 44 -1.95 -8.01 -21.17
CA PHE A 44 -0.54 -8.36 -21.27
C PHE A 44 -0.29 -9.87 -21.11
N THR A 45 -1.01 -10.55 -20.21
CA THR A 45 -0.93 -12.02 -20.05
C THR A 45 -1.58 -12.79 -21.20
N GLU A 46 -2.63 -12.23 -21.81
CA GLU A 46 -3.29 -12.78 -23.00
C GLU A 46 -2.47 -12.56 -24.29
N GLY A 47 -1.45 -11.71 -24.23
CA GLY A 47 -0.54 -11.43 -25.35
C GLY A 47 -0.96 -10.26 -26.25
N ASP A 48 -2.10 -9.62 -26.01
CA ASP A 48 -2.45 -8.36 -26.66
C ASP A 48 -1.70 -7.19 -26.01
N PHE A 49 -0.43 -7.06 -26.39
CA PHE A 49 0.43 -5.97 -25.95
C PHE A 49 -0.07 -4.59 -26.42
N SER A 50 -0.91 -4.52 -27.46
CA SER A 50 -1.49 -3.27 -27.95
C SER A 50 -2.65 -2.78 -27.08
N ALA A 51 -3.54 -3.67 -26.64
CA ALA A 51 -4.55 -3.36 -25.64
C ALA A 51 -3.92 -3.10 -24.26
N ALA A 52 -2.92 -3.90 -23.88
CA ALA A 52 -2.18 -3.71 -22.64
C ALA A 52 -1.54 -2.31 -22.56
N LEU A 53 -0.86 -1.87 -23.63
CA LEU A 53 -0.27 -0.53 -23.73
C LEU A 53 -1.31 0.57 -23.46
N ARG A 54 -2.45 0.55 -24.18
CA ARG A 54 -3.52 1.55 -24.02
C ARG A 54 -4.12 1.53 -22.60
N ALA A 55 -4.28 0.36 -22.01
CA ALA A 55 -4.81 0.22 -20.65
C ALA A 55 -3.79 0.69 -19.59
N TYR A 56 -2.48 0.42 -19.75
CA TYR A 56 -1.46 1.00 -18.87
C TYR A 56 -1.41 2.52 -18.98
N GLU A 57 -1.51 3.09 -20.20
CA GLU A 57 -1.59 4.54 -20.39
C GLU A 57 -2.77 5.15 -19.64
N ARG A 58 -3.98 4.58 -19.76
CA ARG A 58 -5.15 5.03 -18.97
C ARG A 58 -4.93 4.88 -17.46
N SER A 59 -4.40 3.74 -17.01
CA SER A 59 -4.06 3.52 -15.59
C SER A 59 -3.15 4.60 -15.03
N LEU A 60 -2.15 5.03 -15.82
CA LEU A 60 -1.18 6.05 -15.45
C LEU A 60 -1.76 7.47 -15.49
N THR A 61 -2.95 7.69 -16.06
CA THR A 61 -3.69 8.95 -15.88
C THR A 61 -4.36 9.06 -14.52
N ALA A 62 -4.82 7.93 -13.95
CA ALA A 62 -5.47 7.87 -12.65
C ALA A 62 -4.46 7.83 -11.49
N GLU A 63 -3.44 6.97 -11.56
CA GLU A 63 -2.37 6.90 -10.56
C GLU A 63 -1.01 6.64 -11.19
N LEU A 64 -0.04 7.54 -10.94
CA LEU A 64 1.32 7.39 -11.42
C LEU A 64 2.13 6.50 -10.45
N HIS A 65 2.33 5.22 -10.81
CA HIS A 65 3.13 4.29 -10.01
C HIS A 65 4.16 3.50 -10.84
N ALA A 66 5.32 3.21 -10.22
CA ALA A 66 6.50 2.67 -10.92
C ALA A 66 6.26 1.31 -11.60
N ASN A 67 5.42 0.44 -11.02
CA ASN A 67 5.13 -0.87 -11.58
C ASN A 67 4.29 -0.80 -12.88
N ALA A 68 3.35 0.15 -12.99
CA ALA A 68 2.61 0.36 -14.24
C ALA A 68 3.51 0.93 -15.34
N LEU A 69 4.44 1.83 -15.02
CA LEU A 69 5.46 2.31 -15.96
C LEU A 69 6.40 1.18 -16.41
N CYS A 70 6.78 0.28 -15.49
CA CYS A 70 7.59 -0.89 -15.85
C CYS A 70 6.81 -1.84 -16.79
N ASN A 71 5.54 -2.11 -16.51
CA ASN A 71 4.73 -3.00 -17.35
C ASN A 71 4.33 -2.36 -18.69
N LEU A 72 4.12 -1.05 -18.74
CA LEU A 72 4.03 -0.28 -20.00
C LEU A 72 5.32 -0.43 -20.82
N GLY A 73 6.48 -0.32 -20.17
CA GLY A 73 7.77 -0.59 -20.79
C GLY A 73 7.87 -2.00 -21.37
N ASN A 74 7.39 -3.00 -20.62
CA ASN A 74 7.33 -4.39 -21.08
C ASN A 74 6.43 -4.52 -22.32
N ALA A 75 5.25 -3.88 -22.34
CA ALA A 75 4.33 -3.90 -23.48
C ALA A 75 4.95 -3.25 -24.73
N CYS A 76 5.55 -2.07 -24.57
CA CYS A 76 6.31 -1.39 -25.63
C CYS A 76 7.46 -2.25 -26.16
N PHE A 77 8.21 -2.94 -25.28
CA PHE A 77 9.31 -3.83 -25.69
C PHE A 77 8.81 -5.04 -26.50
N ARG A 78 7.69 -5.66 -26.10
CA ARG A 78 7.06 -6.76 -26.85
C ARG A 78 6.49 -6.32 -28.20
N LEU A 79 6.07 -5.06 -28.32
CA LEU A 79 5.67 -4.42 -29.58
C LEU A 79 6.85 -3.91 -30.43
N GLY A 80 8.10 -4.15 -30.03
CA GLY A 80 9.29 -3.64 -30.74
C GLY A 80 9.54 -2.13 -30.60
N LYS A 81 8.72 -1.40 -29.85
CA LYS A 81 8.83 0.05 -29.60
C LYS A 81 9.91 0.36 -28.57
N LEU A 82 11.17 0.06 -28.90
CA LEU A 82 12.30 0.11 -27.95
C LEU A 82 12.52 1.49 -27.32
N GLY A 83 12.30 2.58 -28.06
CA GLY A 83 12.40 3.95 -27.53
C GLY A 83 11.35 4.27 -26.47
N ALA A 84 10.08 3.96 -26.74
CA ALA A 84 8.98 4.11 -25.78
C ALA A 84 9.15 3.16 -24.57
N ALA A 85 9.71 1.97 -24.77
CA ALA A 85 10.05 1.05 -23.69
C ALA A 85 11.11 1.65 -22.76
N ALA A 86 12.23 2.14 -23.32
CA ALA A 86 13.30 2.78 -22.57
C ALA A 86 12.79 3.98 -21.75
N LEU A 87 11.99 4.87 -22.36
CA LEU A 87 11.36 5.99 -21.66
C LEU A 87 10.49 5.54 -20.48
N SER A 88 9.71 4.47 -20.66
CA SER A 88 8.81 3.95 -19.62
C SER A 88 9.59 3.37 -18.43
N TYR A 89 10.67 2.62 -18.66
CA TYR A 89 11.52 2.15 -17.58
C TYR A 89 12.29 3.28 -16.89
N GLU A 90 12.79 4.27 -17.64
CA GLU A 90 13.46 5.45 -17.06
C GLU A 90 12.51 6.25 -16.15
N ARG A 91 11.24 6.41 -16.57
CA ARG A 91 10.17 6.98 -15.74
C ARG A 91 9.90 6.14 -14.49
N ALA A 92 9.86 4.81 -14.61
CA ALA A 92 9.71 3.91 -13.46
C ALA A 92 10.87 4.08 -12.45
N LEU A 93 12.11 4.19 -12.94
CA LEU A 93 13.31 4.41 -12.13
C LEU A 93 13.41 5.82 -11.55
N ALA A 94 12.79 6.83 -12.16
CA ALA A 94 12.67 8.17 -11.58
C ALA A 94 11.75 8.18 -10.33
N LEU A 95 10.72 7.33 -10.30
CA LEU A 95 9.83 7.17 -9.14
C LEU A 95 10.43 6.23 -8.09
N HIS A 96 10.91 5.07 -8.51
CA HIS A 96 11.51 4.05 -7.66
C HIS A 96 12.91 3.67 -8.17
N PRO A 97 13.96 4.42 -7.77
CA PRO A 97 15.32 4.06 -8.09
C PRO A 97 15.62 2.62 -7.66
N ARG A 98 16.30 1.87 -8.53
CA ARG A 98 16.60 0.44 -8.35
C ARG A 98 15.39 -0.51 -8.32
N LEU A 99 14.25 -0.15 -8.93
CA LEU A 99 13.19 -1.14 -9.24
C LEU A 99 13.81 -2.26 -10.10
N PRO A 100 13.96 -3.51 -9.61
CA PRO A 100 14.87 -4.49 -10.24
C PRO A 100 14.53 -4.79 -11.69
N ASP A 101 13.24 -5.02 -11.98
CA ASP A 101 12.75 -5.34 -13.32
C ASP A 101 12.99 -4.19 -14.29
N ALA A 102 12.76 -2.94 -13.86
CA ALA A 102 13.01 -1.76 -14.70
C ALA A 102 14.50 -1.54 -14.96
N VAL A 103 15.40 -1.86 -14.01
CA VAL A 103 16.86 -1.81 -14.24
C VAL A 103 17.28 -2.86 -15.26
N ALA A 104 16.83 -4.11 -15.08
CA ALA A 104 17.17 -5.22 -15.97
C ALA A 104 16.61 -5.01 -17.40
N ASN A 105 15.34 -4.62 -17.50
CA ASN A 105 14.66 -4.46 -18.78
C ASN A 105 15.12 -3.20 -19.52
N LEU A 106 15.45 -2.10 -18.82
CA LEU A 106 16.08 -0.94 -19.45
C LEU A 106 17.46 -1.27 -20.01
N ARG A 107 18.27 -2.05 -19.28
CA ARG A 107 19.57 -2.51 -19.76
C ARG A 107 19.41 -3.33 -21.04
N LEU A 108 18.57 -4.37 -21.02
CA LEU A 108 18.28 -5.21 -22.18
C LEU A 108 17.73 -4.39 -23.38
N THR A 109 16.85 -3.42 -23.11
CA THR A 109 16.27 -2.55 -24.14
C THR A 109 17.33 -1.69 -24.82
N ARG A 110 18.26 -1.10 -24.03
CA ARG A 110 19.38 -0.30 -24.54
C ARG A 110 20.40 -1.14 -25.31
N GLU A 111 20.73 -2.32 -24.81
CA GLU A 111 21.60 -3.29 -25.50
C GLU A 111 20.98 -3.70 -26.85
N LYS A 112 19.66 -3.95 -26.89
CA LYS A 112 18.93 -4.31 -28.12
C LYS A 112 18.78 -3.16 -29.11
N SER A 113 18.63 -1.91 -28.65
CA SER A 113 18.46 -0.75 -29.54
C SER A 113 19.77 -0.07 -29.93
N GLY A 114 20.88 -0.33 -29.25
CA GLY A 114 22.12 0.43 -29.41
C GLY A 114 22.02 1.86 -28.87
N ALA A 115 21.15 2.10 -27.89
CA ALA A 115 20.89 3.42 -27.31
C ALA A 115 22.16 4.07 -26.76
N ARG A 116 22.43 5.31 -27.19
CA ARG A 116 23.54 6.12 -26.70
C ARG A 116 23.09 7.01 -25.54
N LEU A 117 23.88 7.07 -24.47
CA LEU A 117 23.53 7.78 -23.24
C LEU A 117 24.35 9.06 -23.09
N LEU A 118 23.82 10.04 -22.36
CA LEU A 118 24.58 11.23 -22.00
C LEU A 118 25.63 10.87 -20.94
N ASP A 119 26.83 11.42 -21.08
CA ASP A 119 27.85 11.33 -20.04
C ASP A 119 27.38 12.06 -18.78
N GLN A 120 27.26 11.30 -17.69
CA GLN A 120 26.90 11.80 -16.37
C GLN A 120 28.08 11.60 -15.41
N PRO A 121 28.55 12.66 -14.74
CA PRO A 121 29.61 12.54 -13.75
C PRO A 121 29.15 11.69 -12.56
N TRP A 122 30.11 11.12 -11.84
CA TRP A 122 29.84 10.14 -10.78
C TRP A 122 28.97 10.70 -9.64
N TRP A 123 29.05 12.00 -9.36
CA TRP A 123 28.28 12.65 -8.29
C TRP A 123 26.79 12.78 -8.64
N GLU A 124 26.43 13.03 -9.91
CA GLU A 124 25.03 12.96 -10.37
C GLU A 124 24.47 11.54 -10.24
N LYS A 125 25.26 10.52 -10.61
CA LYS A 125 24.90 9.10 -10.43
C LYS A 125 24.71 8.74 -8.96
N ALA A 126 25.56 9.25 -8.06
CA ALA A 126 25.44 9.04 -6.62
C ALA A 126 24.19 9.73 -6.02
N LEU A 127 23.92 10.99 -6.38
CA LEU A 127 22.72 11.71 -5.90
C LEU A 127 21.42 11.06 -6.38
N THR A 128 21.40 10.55 -7.62
CA THR A 128 20.24 9.86 -8.20
C THR A 128 20.07 8.40 -7.74
N TRP A 129 20.94 7.92 -6.86
CA TRP A 129 20.88 6.58 -6.27
C TRP A 129 19.79 6.45 -5.17
N PHE A 130 19.24 7.60 -4.75
CA PHE A 130 18.11 7.77 -3.84
C PHE A 130 16.94 8.42 -4.59
N SER A 131 15.69 8.14 -4.20
CA SER A 131 14.53 8.87 -4.74
C SER A 131 14.55 10.32 -4.25
N ALA A 132 13.94 11.26 -4.99
CA ALA A 132 13.78 12.63 -4.52
C ALA A 132 13.16 12.68 -3.11
N SER A 133 12.13 11.86 -2.87
CA SER A 133 11.47 11.71 -1.56
C SER A 133 12.35 11.09 -0.46
N THR A 134 13.41 10.35 -0.80
CA THR A 134 14.39 9.83 0.16
C THR A 134 15.47 10.88 0.42
N ALA A 135 15.92 11.59 -0.62
CA ALA A 135 16.88 12.68 -0.50
C ALA A 135 16.34 13.80 0.41
N THR A 136 15.06 14.21 0.26
CA THR A 136 14.41 15.16 1.19
C THR A 136 14.42 14.67 2.65
N LYS A 137 14.18 13.37 2.90
CA LYS A 137 14.24 12.79 4.25
C LYS A 137 15.66 12.83 4.82
N ILE A 138 16.67 12.59 3.99
CA ILE A 138 18.08 12.71 4.39
C ILE A 138 18.40 14.18 4.75
N THR A 139 17.97 15.15 3.95
CA THR A 139 18.16 16.60 4.24
C THR A 139 17.51 17.02 5.55
N LEU A 140 16.27 16.55 5.81
CA LEU A 140 15.59 16.79 7.08
C LEU A 140 16.30 16.09 8.24
N GLY A 141 16.76 14.86 8.06
CA GLY A 141 17.47 14.08 9.07
C GLY A 141 18.83 14.69 9.45
N THR A 142 19.59 15.21 8.48
CA THR A 142 20.85 15.92 8.78
C THR A 142 20.60 17.23 9.51
N ALA A 143 19.60 18.02 9.10
CA ALA A 143 19.20 19.23 9.82
C ALA A 143 18.83 18.92 11.29
N TRP A 144 17.94 17.95 11.52
CA TRP A 144 17.57 17.50 12.87
C TRP A 144 18.76 16.98 13.69
N PHE A 145 19.67 16.22 13.08
CA PHE A 145 20.87 15.75 13.76
C PHE A 145 21.73 16.91 14.27
N PHE A 146 22.00 17.93 13.45
CA PHE A 146 22.76 19.09 13.88
C PHE A 146 22.01 19.94 14.92
N THR A 147 20.68 20.05 14.84
CA THR A 147 19.86 20.69 15.89
C THR A 147 19.99 19.96 17.23
N LEU A 148 19.93 18.62 17.25
CA LEU A 148 20.09 17.82 18.46
C LEU A 148 21.52 17.89 19.03
N VAL A 149 22.54 17.90 18.18
CA VAL A 149 23.93 18.12 18.58
C VAL A 149 24.10 19.50 19.23
N ALA A 150 23.57 20.55 18.59
CA ALA A 150 23.60 21.91 19.14
C ALA A 150 22.87 22.02 20.48
N ALA A 151 21.67 21.43 20.60
CA ALA A 151 20.92 21.38 21.86
C ALA A 151 21.71 20.65 22.97
N SER A 152 22.38 19.53 22.64
CA SER A 152 23.21 18.79 23.60
C SER A 152 24.45 19.58 24.07
N LEU A 153 25.03 20.39 23.18
CA LEU A 153 26.16 21.27 23.50
C LEU A 153 25.71 22.49 24.32
N ALA A 154 24.54 23.05 24.03
CA ALA A 154 23.93 24.12 24.80
C ALA A 154 23.54 23.66 26.22
N TRP A 155 23.01 22.43 26.37
CA TRP A 155 22.76 21.80 27.68
C TRP A 155 24.07 21.71 28.50
N ARG A 156 25.18 21.34 27.85
CA ARG A 156 26.53 21.32 28.45
C ARG A 156 27.17 22.71 28.61
N ARG A 157 26.39 23.80 28.46
CA ARG A 157 26.82 25.21 28.52
C ARG A 157 27.95 25.59 27.53
N LYS A 158 28.14 24.81 26.45
CA LYS A 158 29.15 25.07 25.39
C LYS A 158 28.55 25.85 24.22
N TYR A 159 28.04 27.06 24.50
CA TYR A 159 27.27 27.85 23.54
C TYR A 159 28.01 28.18 22.23
N GLY A 160 29.31 28.50 22.28
CA GLY A 160 30.10 28.76 21.07
C GLY A 160 30.22 27.54 20.13
N ALA A 161 30.38 26.34 20.70
CA ALA A 161 30.39 25.10 19.92
C ALA A 161 29.00 24.73 19.38
N ALA A 162 27.94 25.01 20.14
CA ALA A 162 26.55 24.84 19.70
C ALA A 162 26.21 25.77 18.52
N PHE A 163 26.66 27.03 18.56
CA PHE A 163 26.50 27.99 17.48
C PHE A 163 27.22 27.52 16.21
N PHE A 164 28.52 27.22 16.29
CA PHE A 164 29.30 26.77 15.13
C PHE A 164 28.75 25.48 14.52
N GLY A 165 28.38 24.49 15.35
CA GLY A 165 27.74 23.25 14.90
C GLY A 165 26.39 23.48 14.21
N SER A 166 25.60 24.46 14.66
CA SER A 166 24.33 24.84 14.01
C SER A 166 24.57 25.46 12.64
N VAL A 167 25.53 26.39 12.52
CA VAL A 167 25.89 27.04 11.25
C VAL A 167 26.40 26.01 10.24
N CYS A 168 27.31 25.12 10.65
CA CYS A 168 27.76 24.02 9.79
C CYS A 168 26.60 23.11 9.34
N GLY A 169 25.68 22.76 10.25
CA GLY A 169 24.52 21.94 9.92
C GLY A 169 23.59 22.58 8.88
N VAL A 170 23.30 23.87 9.03
CA VAL A 170 22.49 24.64 8.06
C VAL A 170 23.18 24.70 6.70
N LEU A 171 24.49 24.98 6.65
CA LEU A 171 25.25 25.04 5.39
C LEU A 171 25.30 23.68 4.68
N ILE A 172 25.48 22.58 5.42
CA ILE A 172 25.45 21.22 4.87
C ILE A 172 24.06 20.87 4.31
N ALA A 173 22.99 21.16 5.06
CA ALA A 173 21.62 20.92 4.62
C ALA A 173 21.24 21.76 3.39
N ALA A 174 21.64 23.05 3.37
CA ALA A 174 21.40 23.95 2.24
C ALA A 174 22.18 23.52 0.99
N GLY A 175 23.47 23.17 1.12
CA GLY A 175 24.29 22.68 0.01
C GLY A 175 23.77 21.36 -0.57
N TYR A 176 23.34 20.43 0.28
CA TYR A 176 22.75 19.17 -0.15
C TYR A 176 21.38 19.38 -0.83
N GLY A 177 20.53 20.26 -0.28
CA GLY A 177 19.26 20.65 -0.89
C GLY A 177 19.42 21.31 -2.26
N ALA A 178 20.38 22.23 -2.39
CA ALA A 178 20.72 22.86 -3.67
C ALA A 178 21.22 21.83 -4.70
N ALA A 179 22.10 20.90 -4.31
CA ALA A 179 22.58 19.85 -5.19
C ALA A 179 21.45 18.94 -5.71
N ILE A 180 20.48 18.58 -4.85
CA ILE A 180 19.28 17.82 -5.26
C ILE A 180 18.45 18.65 -6.24
N TYR A 181 18.19 19.92 -5.94
CA TYR A 181 17.42 20.82 -6.81
C TYR A 181 18.04 20.91 -8.21
N TRP A 182 19.34 21.17 -8.30
CA TRP A 182 20.09 21.22 -9.56
C TRP A 182 19.98 19.91 -10.36
N VAL A 183 20.15 18.75 -9.72
CA VAL A 183 20.05 17.44 -10.39
C VAL A 183 18.62 17.15 -10.87
N THR A 184 17.60 17.53 -10.10
CA THR A 184 16.20 17.34 -10.52
C THR A 184 15.78 18.31 -11.64
N ALA A 185 16.27 19.55 -11.61
CA ALA A 185 16.07 20.53 -12.66
C ALA A 185 16.73 20.11 -13.99
N ASP A 186 17.99 19.65 -13.95
CA ASP A 186 18.69 19.15 -15.14
C ASP A 186 17.97 17.93 -15.75
N ARG A 187 17.49 16.99 -14.92
CA ARG A 187 16.67 15.85 -15.40
C ARG A 187 15.38 16.27 -16.10
N GLY A 188 14.84 17.47 -15.82
CA GLY A 188 13.71 18.08 -16.55
C GLY A 188 14.06 18.57 -17.96
N THR A 189 15.33 18.57 -18.34
CA THR A 189 15.83 18.90 -19.70
C THR A 189 16.22 17.67 -20.52
N ILE A 190 16.30 16.49 -19.90
CA ILE A 190 16.62 15.23 -20.59
C ILE A 190 15.38 14.71 -21.32
N ALA A 191 15.54 14.35 -22.59
CA ALA A 191 14.57 13.66 -23.41
C ALA A 191 15.13 12.32 -23.90
N ILE A 192 14.24 11.36 -24.14
CA ILE A 192 14.54 10.04 -24.68
C ILE A 192 14.04 9.99 -26.13
N VAL A 193 14.84 9.43 -27.03
CA VAL A 193 14.41 9.15 -28.41
C VAL A 193 13.37 8.04 -28.39
N ILE A 194 12.12 8.35 -28.75
CA ILE A 194 11.01 7.40 -28.79
C ILE A 194 10.82 6.75 -30.17
N ALA A 195 11.25 7.44 -31.23
CA ALA A 195 11.33 6.88 -32.59
C ALA A 195 12.35 5.73 -32.65
N GLU A 196 12.19 4.83 -33.63
CA GLU A 196 13.15 3.74 -33.87
C GLU A 196 14.54 4.28 -34.22
N ARG A 197 14.57 5.32 -35.07
CA ARG A 197 15.74 6.15 -35.35
C ARG A 197 15.31 7.60 -35.48
N ALA A 198 15.96 8.50 -34.74
CA ALA A 198 15.79 9.93 -34.90
C ALA A 198 16.93 10.50 -35.77
N ALA A 199 16.58 11.20 -36.83
CA ALA A 199 17.53 11.99 -37.60
C ALA A 199 17.91 13.27 -36.85
N VAL A 200 19.21 13.60 -36.88
CA VAL A 200 19.77 14.82 -36.31
C VAL A 200 20.17 15.75 -37.45
N HIS A 201 19.64 16.96 -37.45
CA HIS A 201 19.85 17.96 -38.51
C HIS A 201 20.70 19.14 -37.99
N PRO A 202 21.62 19.71 -38.77
CA PRO A 202 22.35 20.93 -38.39
C PRO A 202 21.41 22.13 -38.17
N GLU A 203 20.32 22.18 -38.93
CA GLU A 203 19.34 23.29 -38.98
C GLU A 203 17.91 22.74 -38.84
N PRO A 204 16.94 23.54 -38.35
CA PRO A 204 15.55 23.12 -38.14
C PRO A 204 14.74 23.16 -39.45
N ALA A 205 15.18 22.42 -40.47
CA ALA A 205 14.55 22.36 -41.79
C ALA A 205 14.50 20.92 -42.31
N GLU A 206 13.33 20.47 -42.78
CA GLU A 206 13.10 19.10 -43.24
C GLU A 206 13.97 18.69 -44.44
N HIS A 207 14.38 19.66 -45.26
CA HIS A 207 15.26 19.44 -46.42
C HIS A 207 16.76 19.40 -46.07
N SER A 208 17.15 19.67 -44.81
CA SER A 208 18.55 19.63 -44.38
C SER A 208 19.05 18.18 -44.30
N LYS A 209 20.20 17.86 -44.91
CA LYS A 209 20.77 16.50 -44.84
C LYS A 209 21.08 16.13 -43.39
N SER A 210 20.51 15.01 -42.92
CA SER A 210 20.74 14.50 -41.57
C SER A 210 22.24 14.20 -41.36
N ALA A 211 22.83 14.79 -40.32
CA ALA A 211 24.25 14.63 -40.00
C ALA A 211 24.53 13.31 -39.24
N GLU A 212 23.58 12.87 -38.41
CA GLU A 212 23.68 11.61 -37.66
C GLU A 212 22.27 11.03 -37.40
N SER A 213 22.20 9.73 -37.08
CA SER A 213 20.98 9.04 -36.68
C SER A 213 21.13 8.42 -35.29
N LEU A 214 20.29 8.85 -34.34
CA LEU A 214 20.24 8.31 -32.98
C LEU A 214 19.24 7.14 -32.88
N PRO A 215 19.63 5.96 -32.38
CA PRO A 215 18.70 4.86 -32.14
C PRO A 215 17.70 5.15 -31.01
N GLY A 216 16.55 4.50 -31.06
CA GLY A 216 15.52 4.54 -30.02
C GLY A 216 16.07 4.21 -28.63
N GLY A 217 15.65 4.98 -27.62
CA GLY A 217 16.11 4.87 -26.24
C GLY A 217 17.38 5.67 -25.94
N SER A 218 17.98 6.32 -26.93
CA SER A 218 19.10 7.25 -26.70
C SER A 218 18.66 8.47 -25.90
N GLN A 219 19.55 8.99 -25.05
CA GLN A 219 19.31 10.20 -24.24
C GLN A 219 19.85 11.44 -24.97
N VAL A 220 19.09 12.53 -24.94
CA VAL A 220 19.51 13.86 -25.42
C VAL A 220 19.13 14.93 -24.41
N ARG A 221 19.91 16.01 -24.30
CA ARG A 221 19.57 17.16 -23.43
C ARG A 221 19.04 18.29 -24.28
N VAL A 222 17.77 18.66 -24.10
CA VAL A 222 17.12 19.74 -24.85
C VAL A 222 17.62 21.09 -24.34
N LEU A 223 18.18 21.88 -25.25
CA LEU A 223 18.71 23.22 -25.00
C LEU A 223 17.75 24.34 -25.45
N GLY A 224 16.85 24.05 -26.40
CA GLY A 224 15.87 25.01 -26.93
C GLY A 224 14.84 24.33 -27.83
N GLU A 225 13.77 25.03 -28.17
CA GLU A 225 12.66 24.54 -28.99
C GLU A 225 12.29 25.63 -30.00
N SER A 226 12.00 25.24 -31.25
CA SER A 226 11.59 26.17 -32.33
C SER A 226 10.81 25.42 -33.40
N GLY A 227 9.62 25.90 -33.76
CA GLY A 227 8.88 25.43 -34.95
C GLY A 227 8.65 23.92 -35.07
N GLY A 228 8.40 23.20 -33.96
CA GLY A 228 8.25 21.74 -33.97
C GLY A 228 9.58 20.95 -33.91
N TRP A 229 10.71 21.63 -33.80
CA TRP A 229 12.04 21.06 -33.58
C TRP A 229 12.53 21.32 -32.16
N ARG A 230 13.38 20.41 -31.65
CA ARG A 230 14.11 20.57 -30.39
C ARG A 230 15.61 20.60 -30.68
N TYR A 231 16.28 21.66 -30.24
CA TYR A 231 17.73 21.76 -30.29
C TYR A 231 18.32 20.98 -29.11
N CYS A 232 19.15 20.00 -29.40
CA CYS A 232 19.58 18.98 -28.47
C CYS A 232 21.10 18.88 -28.41
N ARG A 233 21.65 18.68 -27.20
CA ARG A 233 22.99 18.12 -27.01
C ARG A 233 22.91 16.60 -27.07
N LEU A 234 23.78 16.03 -27.88
CA LEU A 234 23.88 14.61 -28.19
C LEU A 234 24.85 13.90 -27.22
N PRO A 235 24.76 12.57 -27.07
CA PRO A 235 25.84 11.73 -26.54
C PRO A 235 27.17 12.04 -27.25
N GLY A 236 28.26 12.21 -26.49
CA GLY A 236 29.56 12.65 -27.04
C GLY A 236 29.70 14.17 -27.24
N GLY A 237 28.73 14.99 -26.85
CA GLY A 237 28.86 16.45 -26.73
C GLY A 237 28.50 17.28 -27.96
N GLY A 238 28.26 16.63 -29.11
CA GLY A 238 27.73 17.27 -30.32
C GLY A 238 26.37 17.92 -30.10
N ARG A 239 25.91 18.74 -31.06
CA ARG A 239 24.62 19.44 -31.01
C ARG A 239 23.91 19.36 -32.34
N GLY A 240 22.58 19.34 -32.32
CA GLY A 240 21.75 19.37 -33.53
C GLY A 240 20.27 19.40 -33.21
N TRP A 241 19.45 19.56 -34.25
CA TRP A 241 18.00 19.60 -34.17
C TRP A 241 17.39 18.23 -34.41
N VAL A 242 16.38 17.88 -33.60
CA VAL A 242 15.59 16.65 -33.73
C VAL A 242 14.11 17.05 -33.72
N THR A 243 13.28 16.37 -34.53
CA THR A 243 11.84 16.63 -34.56
C THR A 243 11.20 16.36 -33.18
N ALA A 244 10.30 17.23 -32.74
CA ALA A 244 9.69 17.15 -31.41
C ALA A 244 8.82 15.89 -31.20
N SER A 245 8.43 15.21 -32.27
CA SER A 245 7.72 13.93 -32.29
C SER A 245 8.63 12.72 -32.14
N ALA A 246 9.93 12.82 -32.47
CA ALA A 246 10.87 11.70 -32.37
C ALA A 246 11.48 11.51 -30.97
N VAL A 247 11.33 12.52 -30.10
CA VAL A 247 11.86 12.57 -28.73
C VAL A 247 10.76 12.96 -27.74
N GLU A 248 10.81 12.43 -26.52
CA GLU A 248 9.90 12.81 -25.43
C GLU A 248 10.66 13.06 -24.13
N PHE A 249 10.28 14.09 -23.37
CA PHE A 249 10.93 14.42 -22.10
C PHE A 249 10.82 13.26 -21.09
N LEU A 250 11.92 12.97 -20.40
CA LEU A 250 11.97 11.96 -19.34
C LEU A 250 10.87 12.23 -18.29
N LEU A 251 10.80 13.47 -17.80
CA LEU A 251 9.77 13.94 -16.87
C LEU A 251 8.75 14.82 -17.62
N PRO A 252 7.44 14.54 -17.56
CA PRO A 252 6.43 15.36 -18.22
C PRO A 252 6.41 16.81 -17.71
N ARG A 253 6.66 17.77 -18.61
CA ARG A 253 6.44 19.20 -18.32
C ARG A 253 4.94 19.45 -18.12
N GLY A 254 4.57 20.08 -17.00
CA GLY A 254 3.20 20.51 -16.70
C GLY A 254 2.34 19.58 -15.83
N LYS A 255 2.70 18.30 -15.60
CA LYS A 255 1.91 17.38 -14.73
C LYS A 255 2.51 17.11 -13.34
N MET A 256 3.71 17.61 -13.04
CA MET A 256 4.34 17.49 -11.70
C MET A 256 4.56 18.83 -10.97
N THR A 257 4.17 19.95 -11.57
CA THR A 257 4.23 21.28 -10.93
C THR A 257 3.38 21.36 -9.68
N GLY A 258 2.23 20.66 -9.62
CA GLY A 258 1.33 20.62 -8.46
C GLY A 258 1.84 19.88 -7.21
N ARG A 259 3.04 19.28 -7.21
CA ARG A 259 3.60 18.60 -6.03
C ARG A 259 5.08 18.84 -5.72
N ILE A 260 5.83 19.52 -6.60
CA ILE A 260 7.25 19.83 -6.39
C ILE A 260 7.55 21.34 -6.53
N GLY A 261 6.68 22.11 -7.19
CA GLY A 261 6.86 23.57 -7.37
C GLY A 261 6.18 24.42 -6.29
N ALA A 262 6.70 24.41 -5.05
CA ALA A 262 6.43 25.43 -4.01
C ALA A 262 7.24 25.22 -2.71
N ALA A 263 7.71 24.01 -2.44
CA ALA A 263 8.33 23.64 -1.15
C ALA A 263 9.85 23.88 -1.07
N GLY A 264 10.43 24.70 -1.96
CA GLY A 264 11.88 24.73 -2.15
C GLY A 264 12.43 25.95 -2.85
N LEU A 265 12.22 27.16 -2.29
CA LEU A 265 13.19 28.24 -2.42
C LEU A 265 13.11 29.19 -1.21
N VAL A 266 14.13 29.07 -0.34
CA VAL A 266 14.71 30.09 0.56
C VAL A 266 13.77 31.15 1.20
N LEU A 267 13.56 31.03 2.52
CA LEU A 267 13.78 32.14 3.49
C LEU A 267 13.75 31.62 4.95
N PRO A 268 14.88 31.18 5.53
CA PRO A 268 15.01 30.91 6.96
C PRO A 268 15.53 32.16 7.70
N SER A 269 14.76 33.25 7.70
CA SER A 269 15.15 34.50 8.35
C SER A 269 13.93 35.23 8.95
N LEU A 270 13.96 35.48 10.26
CA LEU A 270 13.10 36.44 10.97
C LEU A 270 11.58 36.28 10.79
N ALA A 271 11.04 35.22 11.38
CA ALA A 271 9.66 35.23 11.89
C ALA A 271 9.65 34.77 13.35
N LEU A 272 10.10 35.66 14.26
CA LEU A 272 9.77 35.59 15.69
C LEU A 272 8.30 35.99 15.87
N VAL A 273 7.38 35.26 15.24
CA VAL A 273 5.96 35.33 15.58
C VAL A 273 5.78 34.40 16.77
N ALA A 274 5.22 34.94 17.85
CA ALA A 274 4.84 34.19 19.03
C ALA A 274 3.67 33.25 18.69
N LEU A 275 3.98 32.14 18.03
CA LEU A 275 3.17 30.94 18.08
C LEU A 275 3.31 30.39 19.51
N THR A 276 2.53 30.97 20.41
CA THR A 276 1.93 30.18 21.49
C THR A 276 1.43 28.88 20.86
N PRO A 277 1.72 27.71 21.44
CA PRO A 277 1.16 26.48 20.92
C PRO A 277 -0.35 26.59 21.09
N ALA A 278 -1.05 26.95 20.01
CA ALA A 278 -2.38 26.45 19.76
C ALA A 278 -2.22 24.93 19.76
N ALA A 279 -2.40 24.35 20.94
CA ALA A 279 -2.45 22.92 21.13
C ALA A 279 -3.65 22.44 20.31
N ALA A 280 -3.38 22.09 19.05
CA ALA A 280 -4.19 21.12 18.34
C ALA A 280 -4.27 19.94 19.29
N ARG A 281 -5.42 19.80 19.96
CA ARG A 281 -5.70 18.66 20.82
C ARG A 281 -5.49 17.45 19.94
N THR A 282 -4.37 16.74 20.14
CA THR A 282 -4.20 15.40 19.61
C THR A 282 -5.20 14.56 20.37
N VAL A 283 -6.44 14.54 19.87
CA VAL A 283 -7.52 13.74 20.45
C VAL A 283 -7.01 12.31 20.45
N ASP A 284 -7.01 11.70 21.63
CA ASP A 284 -6.53 10.35 21.78
C ASP A 284 -7.47 9.43 21.02
N TRP A 285 -6.96 8.52 20.19
CA TRP A 285 -7.80 7.58 19.45
C TRP A 285 -8.68 6.75 20.40
N ARG A 286 -8.25 6.58 21.66
CA ARG A 286 -8.97 5.92 22.75
C ARG A 286 -10.25 6.64 23.16
N ASP A 287 -10.33 7.95 22.96
CA ASP A 287 -11.53 8.76 23.18
C ASP A 287 -12.47 8.76 21.98
N GLU A 288 -11.94 8.53 20.78
CA GLU A 288 -12.70 8.48 19.52
C GLU A 288 -13.38 7.12 19.22
N ILE A 289 -13.12 6.08 20.03
CA ILE A 289 -13.76 4.78 19.81
C ILE A 289 -15.27 4.85 20.07
N TRP A 290 -16.05 4.22 19.19
CA TRP A 290 -17.50 4.17 19.31
C TRP A 290 -17.87 3.15 20.38
N LYS A 291 -18.68 3.57 21.36
CA LYS A 291 -19.02 2.77 22.57
C LYS A 291 -20.50 2.40 22.66
N LYS A 292 -21.36 2.97 21.79
CA LYS A 292 -22.81 2.74 21.79
C LYS A 292 -23.25 2.08 20.48
N PRO A 293 -24.02 0.98 20.52
CA PRO A 293 -24.67 0.45 19.34
C PRO A 293 -25.68 1.46 18.79
N GLY A 294 -25.96 1.39 17.50
CA GLY A 294 -27.01 2.18 16.87
C GLY A 294 -28.39 1.50 16.97
N ALA A 295 -29.38 2.09 16.29
CA ALA A 295 -30.79 1.69 16.40
C ALA A 295 -31.24 0.57 15.44
N PHE A 296 -30.35 0.04 14.59
CA PHE A 296 -30.72 -1.03 13.65
C PHE A 296 -30.85 -2.39 14.36
N MET A 297 -31.78 -3.22 13.87
CA MET A 297 -32.13 -4.50 14.50
C MET A 297 -30.94 -5.47 14.63
N ALA A 298 -30.95 -6.23 15.72
CA ALA A 298 -30.05 -7.36 15.89
C ALA A 298 -30.23 -8.39 14.77
N LEU A 299 -29.14 -9.06 14.38
CA LEU A 299 -29.14 -10.02 13.28
C LEU A 299 -30.07 -11.21 13.60
N ARG A 300 -31.11 -11.39 12.79
CA ARG A 300 -32.01 -12.55 12.87
C ARG A 300 -31.24 -13.86 12.61
N PRO A 301 -31.58 -14.97 13.29
CA PRO A 301 -30.87 -16.24 13.10
C PRO A 301 -30.87 -16.72 11.64
N ALA A 302 -29.69 -17.07 11.15
CA ALA A 302 -29.43 -17.35 9.74
C ALA A 302 -28.13 -18.12 9.54
N VAL A 303 -28.02 -18.85 8.43
CA VAL A 303 -26.78 -19.47 7.95
C VAL A 303 -26.30 -18.70 6.71
N PHE A 304 -25.04 -18.29 6.71
CA PHE A 304 -24.39 -17.56 5.62
C PHE A 304 -23.30 -18.44 5.01
N HIS A 305 -23.32 -18.56 3.69
CA HIS A 305 -22.27 -19.25 2.94
C HIS A 305 -21.41 -18.21 2.22
N TYR A 306 -20.10 -18.22 2.47
CA TYR A 306 -19.13 -17.31 1.86
C TYR A 306 -18.11 -18.08 1.03
N ALA A 307 -17.83 -17.60 -0.18
CA ALA A 307 -16.69 -18.05 -0.98
C ALA A 307 -15.55 -17.05 -0.86
N PHE A 308 -14.32 -17.54 -0.76
CA PHE A 308 -13.12 -16.74 -0.65
C PHE A 308 -12.20 -17.04 -1.84
N GLY A 309 -11.52 -16.03 -2.36
CA GLY A 309 -10.52 -16.18 -3.42
C GLY A 309 -9.20 -15.51 -3.09
N TRP A 310 -8.17 -15.72 -3.90
CA TRP A 310 -6.85 -15.09 -3.81
C TRP A 310 -6.22 -14.95 -5.18
N SER A 311 -5.74 -13.74 -5.49
CA SER A 311 -5.14 -13.39 -6.79
C SER A 311 -6.00 -13.85 -7.99
N GLY A 312 -7.33 -13.72 -7.88
CA GLY A 312 -8.30 -14.11 -8.90
C GLY A 312 -8.84 -15.55 -8.82
N ILE A 313 -8.31 -16.41 -7.95
CA ILE A 313 -8.68 -17.84 -7.87
C ILE A 313 -9.48 -18.13 -6.60
N THR A 314 -10.61 -18.85 -6.65
CA THR A 314 -11.33 -19.32 -5.44
C THR A 314 -10.42 -20.24 -4.62
N ALA A 315 -10.26 -19.92 -3.34
CA ALA A 315 -9.22 -20.46 -2.45
C ALA A 315 -9.76 -21.07 -1.14
N ALA A 316 -10.93 -20.64 -0.68
CA ALA A 316 -11.60 -21.23 0.49
C ALA A 316 -13.12 -21.00 0.42
N GLU A 317 -13.85 -21.68 1.29
CA GLU A 317 -15.25 -21.42 1.58
C GLU A 317 -15.46 -21.42 3.10
N ALA A 318 -16.50 -20.72 3.56
CA ALA A 318 -16.94 -20.76 4.95
C ALA A 318 -18.45 -20.76 5.07
N GLU A 319 -18.91 -21.42 6.12
CA GLU A 319 -20.26 -21.37 6.63
C GLU A 319 -20.24 -20.61 7.96
N VAL A 320 -21.21 -19.73 8.16
CA VAL A 320 -21.38 -18.96 9.40
C VAL A 320 -22.83 -19.10 9.83
N SER A 321 -23.09 -19.67 11.00
CA SER A 321 -24.43 -19.69 11.58
C SER A 321 -24.52 -18.65 12.70
N SER A 322 -25.60 -17.85 12.68
CA SER A 322 -25.96 -16.92 13.76
C SER A 322 -27.16 -17.50 14.51
N THR A 323 -27.01 -17.69 15.81
CA THR A 323 -28.06 -18.23 16.70
C THR A 323 -28.12 -17.44 18.00
N LEU A 324 -29.18 -17.66 18.79
CA LEU A 324 -29.29 -17.16 20.16
C LEU A 324 -29.07 -18.35 21.11
N SER A 325 -28.18 -18.21 22.10
CA SER A 325 -27.93 -19.24 23.10
C SER A 325 -29.08 -19.33 24.12
N PRO A 326 -29.17 -20.44 24.88
CA PRO A 326 -30.13 -20.54 25.99
C PRO A 326 -29.93 -19.46 27.07
N GLU A 327 -28.71 -18.93 27.24
CA GLU A 327 -28.42 -17.80 28.13
C GLU A 327 -28.73 -16.42 27.50
N GLY A 328 -29.31 -16.37 26.30
CA GLY A 328 -29.65 -15.14 25.60
C GLY A 328 -28.48 -14.43 24.92
N LEU A 329 -27.33 -15.09 24.74
CA LEU A 329 -26.20 -14.51 24.01
C LEU A 329 -26.37 -14.69 22.50
N CYS A 330 -25.95 -13.70 21.71
CA CYS A 330 -25.81 -13.88 20.26
C CYS A 330 -24.53 -14.70 20.01
N VAL A 331 -24.69 -15.87 19.39
CA VAL A 331 -23.60 -16.81 19.09
C VAL A 331 -23.43 -16.92 17.59
N LEU A 332 -22.19 -16.77 17.13
CA LEU A 332 -21.80 -17.01 15.75
C LEU A 332 -20.79 -18.18 15.71
N ASP A 333 -21.19 -19.28 15.08
CA ASP A 333 -20.33 -20.45 14.78
C ASP A 333 -19.89 -20.38 13.31
N PHE A 334 -18.58 -20.46 13.10
CA PHE A 334 -17.90 -20.35 11.83
C PHE A 334 -17.18 -21.66 11.53
N SER A 335 -17.38 -22.21 10.34
CA SER A 335 -16.58 -23.33 9.82
C SER A 335 -16.05 -22.98 8.43
N ALA A 336 -14.73 -22.90 8.28
CA ALA A 336 -14.06 -22.52 7.04
C ALA A 336 -13.05 -23.58 6.59
N ARG A 337 -12.88 -23.76 5.27
CA ARG A 337 -11.88 -24.69 4.72
C ARG A 337 -11.29 -24.19 3.42
N THR A 338 -9.99 -24.43 3.18
CA THR A 338 -9.40 -24.17 1.87
C THR A 338 -9.96 -25.12 0.82
N THR A 339 -10.13 -24.65 -0.41
CA THR A 339 -10.73 -25.37 -1.55
C THR A 339 -9.85 -25.31 -2.79
N GLY A 340 -10.18 -26.10 -3.83
CA GLY A 340 -9.49 -26.08 -5.12
C GLY A 340 -7.97 -26.22 -5.05
N LEU A 341 -7.25 -25.51 -5.93
CA LEU A 341 -5.79 -25.48 -5.99
C LEU A 341 -5.16 -25.03 -4.66
N ALA A 342 -5.81 -24.09 -3.95
CA ALA A 342 -5.34 -23.61 -2.65
C ALA A 342 -5.35 -24.70 -1.58
N ARG A 343 -6.32 -25.63 -1.58
CA ARG A 343 -6.33 -26.80 -0.68
C ARG A 343 -5.18 -27.77 -0.95
N THR A 344 -4.85 -27.98 -2.24
CA THR A 344 -3.75 -28.86 -2.67
C THR A 344 -2.40 -28.29 -2.22
N MET A 345 -2.17 -26.99 -2.43
CA MET A 345 -0.95 -26.31 -1.96
C MET A 345 -0.93 -26.15 -0.43
N TRP A 346 -2.10 -25.93 0.18
CA TRP A 346 -2.22 -25.54 1.59
C TRP A 346 -3.54 -26.00 2.23
N LYS A 347 -3.59 -27.28 2.62
CA LYS A 347 -4.74 -27.81 3.37
C LYS A 347 -4.83 -27.16 4.76
N MET A 348 -5.94 -26.46 4.97
CA MET A 348 -6.28 -25.79 6.22
C MET A 348 -7.80 -25.86 6.41
N ASP A 349 -8.21 -26.25 7.61
CA ASP A 349 -9.60 -26.30 8.05
C ASP A 349 -9.67 -25.50 9.37
N ALA A 350 -10.63 -24.60 9.53
CA ALA A 350 -10.76 -23.71 10.68
C ALA A 350 -12.18 -23.75 11.23
N LYS A 351 -12.31 -23.67 12.55
CA LYS A 351 -13.58 -23.44 13.25
C LYS A 351 -13.43 -22.28 14.23
N ALA A 352 -14.47 -21.47 14.42
CA ALA A 352 -14.50 -20.48 15.47
C ALA A 352 -15.91 -20.31 16.01
N VAL A 353 -16.04 -20.13 17.32
CA VAL A 353 -17.29 -19.78 18.00
C VAL A 353 -17.05 -18.48 18.76
N SER A 354 -17.91 -17.50 18.52
CA SER A 354 -17.88 -16.18 19.16
C SER A 354 -19.24 -15.91 19.78
N SER A 355 -19.26 -15.45 21.02
CA SER A 355 -20.47 -15.05 21.73
C SER A 355 -20.40 -13.60 22.17
N CYS A 356 -21.52 -12.88 22.05
CA CYS A 356 -21.64 -11.49 22.47
C CYS A 356 -23.04 -11.18 23.03
N GLU A 357 -23.11 -10.13 23.84
CA GLU A 357 -24.39 -9.58 24.33
C GLU A 357 -25.21 -9.01 23.15
N PRO A 358 -26.47 -9.42 22.93
CA PRO A 358 -27.23 -9.02 21.73
C PRO A 358 -27.62 -7.53 21.72
N ALA A 359 -27.67 -6.88 22.89
CA ALA A 359 -28.06 -5.48 23.02
C ALA A 359 -26.89 -4.49 22.88
N THR A 360 -25.66 -4.90 23.22
CA THR A 360 -24.47 -4.02 23.26
C THR A 360 -23.41 -4.41 22.23
N PHE A 361 -23.51 -5.63 21.67
CA PHE A 361 -22.46 -6.31 20.91
C PHE A 361 -21.11 -6.37 21.65
N ARG A 362 -21.13 -6.38 22.98
CA ARG A 362 -19.94 -6.64 23.79
C ARG A 362 -19.59 -8.13 23.65
N PRO A 363 -18.38 -8.49 23.20
CA PRO A 363 -17.97 -9.90 23.17
C PRO A 363 -17.84 -10.45 24.59
N VAL A 364 -18.13 -11.74 24.73
CA VAL A 364 -17.99 -12.52 25.97
C VAL A 364 -16.85 -13.51 25.82
N LYS A 365 -16.89 -14.33 24.76
CA LYS A 365 -15.85 -15.35 24.49
C LYS A 365 -15.64 -15.57 22.99
N LEU A 366 -14.39 -15.79 22.60
CA LEU A 366 -14.00 -16.29 21.29
C LEU A 366 -13.15 -17.56 21.46
N THR A 367 -13.58 -18.68 20.91
CA THR A 367 -12.76 -19.90 20.78
C THR A 367 -12.56 -20.19 19.30
N GLN A 368 -11.32 -20.30 18.84
CA GLN A 368 -10.98 -20.60 17.45
C GLN A 368 -9.95 -21.73 17.36
N THR A 369 -10.16 -22.66 16.43
CA THR A 369 -9.34 -23.85 16.20
C THR A 369 -8.91 -23.90 14.73
N GLU A 370 -7.60 -23.82 14.50
CA GLU A 370 -6.96 -23.81 13.19
C GLU A 370 -6.25 -25.16 12.96
N LYS A 371 -6.77 -26.01 12.05
CA LYS A 371 -6.16 -27.30 11.69
C LYS A 371 -5.37 -27.18 10.39
N TYR A 372 -4.06 -27.37 10.50
CA TYR A 372 -3.10 -27.42 9.40
C TYR A 372 -2.61 -28.86 9.17
N LYS A 373 -2.00 -29.12 8.01
CA LYS A 373 -1.44 -30.45 7.64
C LYS A 373 -0.52 -31.11 8.67
N LYS A 374 0.16 -30.34 9.54
CA LYS A 374 1.12 -30.85 10.55
C LYS A 374 0.80 -30.47 12.00
N LYS A 375 -0.29 -29.73 12.26
CA LYS A 375 -0.64 -29.25 13.60
C LYS A 375 -2.06 -28.71 13.69
N ALA A 376 -2.67 -28.77 14.86
CA ALA A 376 -3.81 -27.95 15.24
C ALA A 376 -3.36 -26.82 16.18
N VAL A 377 -4.02 -25.67 16.13
CA VAL A 377 -3.82 -24.53 17.05
C VAL A 377 -5.18 -24.15 17.59
N THR A 378 -5.36 -24.15 18.91
CA THR A 378 -6.57 -23.60 19.53
C THR A 378 -6.21 -22.31 20.24
N THR A 379 -6.99 -21.25 19.99
CA THR A 379 -6.87 -19.97 20.67
C THR A 379 -8.20 -19.62 21.31
N GLU A 380 -8.16 -19.32 22.60
CA GLU A 380 -9.31 -18.89 23.37
C GLU A 380 -9.08 -17.45 23.84
N VAL A 381 -10.14 -16.65 23.85
CA VAL A 381 -10.12 -15.28 24.34
C VAL A 381 -11.36 -15.06 25.20
N ASP A 382 -11.15 -14.77 26.48
CA ASP A 382 -12.21 -14.30 27.37
C ASP A 382 -12.19 -12.76 27.38
N PHE A 383 -13.33 -12.12 27.12
CA PHE A 383 -13.44 -10.66 27.04
C PHE A 383 -13.94 -10.08 28.37
N LEU A 384 -13.00 -9.81 29.27
CA LEU A 384 -13.27 -9.29 30.61
C LEU A 384 -13.49 -7.76 30.57
N ALA A 385 -13.97 -7.18 31.69
CA ALA A 385 -14.18 -5.74 31.81
C ALA A 385 -12.90 -4.91 31.62
N GLU A 386 -11.74 -5.44 32.05
CA GLU A 386 -10.42 -4.81 31.86
C GLU A 386 -9.83 -5.01 30.45
N GLY A 387 -10.46 -5.83 29.61
CA GLY A 387 -9.99 -6.20 28.28
C GLY A 387 -9.72 -7.72 28.11
N PRO A 388 -9.33 -8.15 26.90
CA PRO A 388 -9.25 -9.56 26.55
C PRO A 388 -8.05 -10.29 27.16
N VAL A 389 -8.30 -11.53 27.58
CA VAL A 389 -7.30 -12.50 28.06
C VAL A 389 -7.24 -13.68 27.10
N GLN A 390 -6.10 -13.83 26.42
CA GLN A 390 -5.87 -14.85 25.41
C GLN A 390 -5.10 -16.05 25.98
N ARG A 391 -5.63 -17.26 25.80
CA ARG A 391 -4.92 -18.54 25.98
C ARG A 391 -4.73 -19.20 24.62
N ARG A 392 -3.65 -19.98 24.45
CA ARG A 392 -3.36 -20.64 23.18
C ARG A 392 -2.63 -21.96 23.39
N SER A 393 -3.16 -23.02 22.81
CA SER A 393 -2.57 -24.36 22.77
C SER A 393 -2.25 -24.77 21.33
N GLN A 394 -1.46 -25.84 21.18
CA GLN A 394 -1.11 -26.42 19.88
C GLN A 394 -0.95 -27.93 20.05
N GLU A 395 -1.39 -28.69 19.05
CA GLU A 395 -1.16 -30.12 18.92
C GLU A 395 -0.35 -30.38 17.65
N PRO A 396 0.78 -31.12 17.69
CA PRO A 396 1.47 -31.56 18.90
C PRO A 396 1.97 -30.36 19.75
N PRO A 397 2.19 -30.57 21.06
CA PRO A 397 2.63 -29.52 21.97
C PRO A 397 3.88 -28.80 21.48
N ASP A 398 3.86 -27.46 21.50
CA ASP A 398 5.05 -26.64 21.29
C ASP A 398 5.86 -26.66 22.60
N THR A 399 7.19 -26.84 22.54
CA THR A 399 8.04 -26.99 23.75
C THR A 399 8.15 -25.71 24.59
N SER A 400 7.60 -24.60 24.09
CA SER A 400 7.39 -23.36 24.84
C SER A 400 5.89 -23.14 25.09
N ALA A 401 5.42 -23.55 26.27
CA ALA A 401 4.08 -23.18 26.74
C ALA A 401 4.02 -21.64 26.91
N SER A 402 3.29 -20.96 26.03
CA SER A 402 3.18 -19.50 26.11
C SER A 402 2.20 -19.09 27.20
N ALA A 403 2.67 -18.31 28.18
CA ALA A 403 1.82 -17.72 29.22
C ALA A 403 0.65 -16.93 28.60
N PRO A 404 -0.53 -16.86 29.28
CA PRO A 404 -1.68 -16.13 28.79
C PRO A 404 -1.34 -14.66 28.49
N ARG A 405 -1.73 -14.18 27.32
CA ARG A 405 -1.55 -12.77 26.94
C ARG A 405 -2.75 -11.97 27.42
N ARG A 406 -2.49 -10.75 27.89
CA ARG A 406 -3.53 -9.82 28.35
C ARG A 406 -3.37 -8.51 27.60
N PHE A 407 -4.46 -7.95 27.11
CA PHE A 407 -4.50 -6.60 26.59
C PHE A 407 -5.43 -5.78 27.48
N ARG A 408 -4.87 -4.82 28.22
CA ARG A 408 -5.58 -4.04 29.24
C ARG A 408 -6.22 -2.81 28.61
N PHE A 409 -7.36 -3.01 27.94
CA PHE A 409 -8.15 -1.94 27.36
C PHE A 409 -9.65 -2.33 27.40
N PRO A 410 -10.53 -1.45 27.91
CA PRO A 410 -11.97 -1.68 27.86
C PRO A 410 -12.52 -1.43 26.44
N HIS A 411 -13.78 -1.82 26.18
CA HIS A 411 -14.46 -1.60 24.88
C HIS A 411 -13.70 -2.20 23.68
N VAL A 412 -13.19 -3.42 23.84
CA VAL A 412 -12.55 -4.20 22.78
C VAL A 412 -13.55 -5.21 22.23
N HIS A 413 -13.69 -5.22 20.91
CA HIS A 413 -14.49 -6.20 20.17
C HIS A 413 -13.62 -7.37 19.66
N ASP A 414 -14.21 -8.54 19.46
CA ASP A 414 -13.70 -9.49 18.44
C ASP A 414 -14.16 -9.05 17.05
N LEU A 415 -13.79 -9.77 15.97
CA LEU A 415 -14.20 -9.35 14.63
C LEU A 415 -15.73 -9.40 14.44
N ASN A 416 -16.40 -10.38 15.06
CA ASN A 416 -17.80 -10.70 14.77
C ASN A 416 -18.72 -9.70 15.48
N SER A 417 -18.45 -9.47 16.77
CA SER A 417 -19.02 -8.38 17.55
C SER A 417 -18.74 -7.01 16.94
N ALA A 418 -17.56 -6.77 16.36
CA ALA A 418 -17.28 -5.52 15.63
C ALA A 418 -18.15 -5.37 14.37
N VAL A 419 -18.33 -6.45 13.58
CA VAL A 419 -19.22 -6.44 12.40
C VAL A 419 -20.67 -6.19 12.80
N LEU A 420 -21.17 -6.86 13.84
CA LEU A 420 -22.53 -6.63 14.37
C LEU A 420 -22.69 -5.19 14.89
N PHE A 421 -21.68 -4.67 15.61
CA PHE A 421 -21.68 -3.29 16.09
C PHE A 421 -21.73 -2.28 14.94
N ILE A 422 -20.90 -2.44 13.90
CA ILE A 422 -20.91 -1.55 12.71
C ILE A 422 -22.27 -1.60 12.01
N ARG A 423 -22.84 -2.79 11.83
CA ARG A 423 -24.17 -2.99 11.22
C ARG A 423 -25.29 -2.30 12.00
N SER A 424 -25.18 -2.16 13.32
CA SER A 424 -26.19 -1.49 14.14
C SER A 424 -26.26 0.03 13.90
N GLN A 425 -25.19 0.63 13.35
CA GLN A 425 -25.06 2.08 13.17
C GLN A 425 -25.91 2.61 12.00
N ALA A 426 -26.13 3.93 11.98
CA ALA A 426 -26.86 4.60 10.90
C ALA A 426 -26.19 4.44 9.54
N LEU A 427 -24.85 4.50 9.51
CA LEU A 427 -24.02 4.42 8.31
C LEU A 427 -24.45 5.46 7.25
N ALA A 428 -24.54 6.71 7.70
CA ALA A 428 -24.66 7.88 6.84
C ALA A 428 -23.34 8.13 6.09
N GLN A 429 -23.40 8.77 4.93
CA GLN A 429 -22.20 9.07 4.15
C GLN A 429 -21.27 10.02 4.92
N GLY A 430 -20.00 9.64 5.07
CA GLY A 430 -19.03 10.36 5.89
C GLY A 430 -18.89 9.85 7.33
N ASP A 431 -19.80 8.99 7.83
CA ASP A 431 -19.64 8.36 9.15
C ASP A 431 -18.32 7.57 9.21
N SER A 432 -17.56 7.73 10.30
CA SER A 432 -16.31 7.01 10.51
C SER A 432 -16.33 6.29 11.87
N VAL A 433 -16.66 5.00 11.81
CA VAL A 433 -16.81 4.13 12.99
C VAL A 433 -15.44 3.58 13.37
N LYS A 434 -14.95 3.95 14.56
CA LYS A 434 -13.65 3.55 15.11
C LYS A 434 -13.83 2.52 16.23
N LEU A 435 -13.22 1.35 16.12
CA LEU A 435 -13.33 0.26 17.09
C LEU A 435 -11.95 -0.34 17.42
N CYS A 436 -11.71 -0.62 18.71
CA CYS A 436 -10.58 -1.45 19.11
C CYS A 436 -10.96 -2.93 18.93
N VAL A 437 -10.20 -3.67 18.13
CA VAL A 437 -10.50 -5.06 17.76
C VAL A 437 -9.35 -5.99 18.17
N TYR A 438 -9.68 -7.12 18.79
CA TYR A 438 -8.73 -8.15 19.20
C TYR A 438 -9.12 -9.53 18.62
N PRO A 439 -8.54 -9.95 17.47
CA PRO A 439 -8.86 -11.21 16.80
C PRO A 439 -8.17 -12.44 17.45
N GLY A 440 -7.77 -12.34 18.72
CA GLY A 440 -7.06 -13.42 19.44
C GLY A 440 -5.54 -13.47 19.29
N ARG A 441 -4.86 -12.39 18.87
CA ARG A 441 -3.39 -12.37 18.83
C ARG A 441 -2.72 -11.03 19.10
N ALA A 442 -3.19 -9.98 18.46
CA ALA A 442 -2.66 -8.63 18.59
C ALA A 442 -3.79 -7.62 18.32
N PRO A 443 -3.93 -6.56 19.15
CA PRO A 443 -4.95 -5.54 18.98
C PRO A 443 -4.67 -4.65 17.76
N TYR A 444 -5.74 -4.17 17.14
CA TYR A 444 -5.69 -3.09 16.17
C TYR A 444 -6.89 -2.15 16.31
N LEU A 445 -6.71 -0.89 15.91
CA LEU A 445 -7.79 0.05 15.69
C LEU A 445 -8.32 -0.18 14.27
N ALA A 446 -9.59 -0.57 14.17
CA ALA A 446 -10.32 -0.62 12.91
C ALA A 446 -11.11 0.68 12.73
N THR A 447 -10.95 1.32 11.58
CA THR A 447 -11.73 2.48 11.16
C THR A 447 -12.53 2.10 9.93
N ALA A 448 -13.85 2.13 10.02
CA ALA A 448 -14.76 1.90 8.90
C ALA A 448 -15.44 3.23 8.53
N THR A 449 -15.07 3.81 7.39
CA THR A 449 -15.57 5.10 6.91
C THR A 449 -16.54 4.90 5.76
N VAL A 450 -17.78 5.35 5.90
CA VAL A 450 -18.82 5.22 4.88
C VAL A 450 -18.53 6.18 3.73
N ILE A 451 -18.23 5.64 2.55
CA ILE A 451 -17.89 6.40 1.34
C ILE A 451 -19.14 6.84 0.59
N GLY A 452 -20.19 6.00 0.59
CA GLY A 452 -21.44 6.28 -0.10
C GLY A 452 -22.28 5.01 -0.29
N ARG A 453 -23.26 5.11 -1.18
CA ARG A 453 -24.14 4.01 -1.58
C ARG A 453 -23.94 3.69 -3.06
N GLU A 454 -23.89 2.42 -3.41
CA GLU A 454 -23.80 1.95 -4.80
C GLU A 454 -24.53 0.60 -4.97
N ARG A 455 -24.91 0.28 -6.21
CA ARG A 455 -25.44 -1.06 -6.53
C ARG A 455 -24.30 -2.02 -6.80
N LEU A 456 -24.44 -3.25 -6.29
CA LEU A 456 -23.47 -4.32 -6.47
C LEU A 456 -24.18 -5.63 -6.76
N THR A 457 -23.72 -6.34 -7.80
CA THR A 457 -24.11 -7.73 -8.03
C THR A 457 -23.23 -8.65 -7.18
N VAL A 458 -23.86 -9.49 -6.36
CA VAL A 458 -23.22 -10.47 -5.47
C VAL A 458 -23.94 -11.80 -5.62
N ALA A 459 -23.20 -12.87 -5.92
CA ALA A 459 -23.75 -14.20 -6.22
C ALA A 459 -24.90 -14.20 -7.26
N GLY A 460 -24.82 -13.33 -8.27
CA GLY A 460 -25.83 -13.21 -9.33
C GLY A 460 -27.09 -12.41 -8.95
N ARG A 461 -27.19 -11.92 -7.72
CA ARG A 461 -28.28 -11.04 -7.26
C ARG A 461 -27.80 -9.58 -7.16
N GLU A 462 -28.62 -8.63 -7.61
CA GLU A 462 -28.37 -7.21 -7.36
C GLU A 462 -28.78 -6.80 -5.94
N TRP A 463 -27.97 -5.94 -5.34
CA TRP A 463 -28.20 -5.33 -4.03
C TRP A 463 -27.92 -3.83 -4.11
N ASP A 464 -28.78 -3.02 -3.47
CA ASP A 464 -28.40 -1.68 -3.05
C ASP A 464 -27.49 -1.82 -1.82
N THR A 465 -26.32 -1.15 -1.81
CA THR A 465 -25.28 -1.37 -0.81
C THR A 465 -24.71 -0.08 -0.25
N ILE A 466 -24.35 -0.09 1.03
CA ILE A 466 -23.46 0.88 1.65
C ILE A 466 -22.02 0.41 1.46
N LYS A 467 -21.18 1.28 0.91
CA LYS A 467 -19.75 1.07 0.72
C LYS A 467 -18.96 1.78 1.83
N CYS A 468 -18.15 1.03 2.56
CA CYS A 468 -17.23 1.55 3.56
C CYS A 468 -15.78 1.34 3.12
N ASP A 469 -14.90 2.34 3.28
CA ASP A 469 -13.45 2.13 3.31
C ASP A 469 -13.07 1.61 4.71
N VAL A 470 -12.14 0.65 4.77
CA VAL A 470 -11.72 0.03 6.03
C VAL A 470 -10.21 0.18 6.15
N GLN A 471 -9.78 0.73 7.28
CA GLN A 471 -8.37 1.01 7.60
C GLN A 471 -8.01 0.37 8.93
N LEU A 472 -6.86 -0.29 8.99
CA LEU A 472 -6.38 -0.97 10.20
C LEU A 472 -5.04 -0.37 10.65
N SER A 473 -4.99 0.10 11.90
CA SER A 473 -3.77 0.54 12.57
C SER A 473 -3.45 -0.44 13.70
N GLY A 474 -2.26 -1.04 13.70
CA GLY A 474 -1.82 -1.86 14.84
C GLY A 474 -1.66 -1.01 16.09
N ILE A 475 -1.92 -1.58 17.26
CA ILE A 475 -1.74 -0.90 18.54
C ILE A 475 -0.45 -1.42 19.19
N GLY A 476 0.47 -0.51 19.52
CA GLY A 476 1.71 -0.79 20.25
C GLY A 476 1.47 -1.03 21.74
N ASP A 477 2.49 -1.52 22.45
CA ASP A 477 2.43 -1.81 23.89
C ASP A 477 2.24 -0.53 24.74
N ASP A 478 2.60 0.63 24.19
CA ASP A 478 2.41 1.99 24.73
C ASP A 478 1.11 2.67 24.24
N PHE A 479 0.22 1.91 23.58
CA PHE A 479 -0.99 2.39 22.89
C PHE A 479 -0.76 3.34 21.70
N THR A 480 0.48 3.48 21.19
CA THR A 480 0.71 4.21 19.94
C THR A 480 0.15 3.45 18.75
N LEU A 481 -0.38 4.19 17.76
CA LEU A 481 -0.85 3.60 16.51
C LEU A 481 0.32 3.40 15.55
N VAL A 482 0.50 2.18 15.07
CA VAL A 482 1.54 1.79 14.12
C VAL A 482 0.92 1.23 12.82
N PRO A 483 1.54 1.42 11.64
CA PRO A 483 1.05 0.83 10.40
C PRO A 483 0.87 -0.69 10.50
N HIS A 484 -0.30 -1.20 10.14
CA HIS A 484 -0.58 -2.63 10.28
C HIS A 484 0.27 -3.46 9.30
N LYS A 485 1.18 -4.28 9.85
CA LYS A 485 2.32 -4.91 9.14
C LYS A 485 2.01 -5.69 7.85
N LYS A 486 0.76 -6.06 7.59
CA LYS A 486 0.35 -6.90 6.45
C LYS A 486 -0.81 -6.34 5.63
N PHE A 487 -1.49 -5.33 6.14
CA PHE A 487 -2.71 -4.78 5.55
C PHE A 487 -2.38 -3.43 4.91
N LYS A 488 -3.01 -3.10 3.78
CA LYS A 488 -2.83 -1.80 3.13
C LYS A 488 -4.11 -0.98 3.17
N LYS A 489 -5.16 -1.49 2.54
CA LYS A 489 -6.50 -0.88 2.47
C LYS A 489 -7.53 -1.99 2.27
N ALA A 490 -8.74 -1.75 2.71
CA ALA A 490 -9.88 -2.62 2.48
C ALA A 490 -11.14 -1.79 2.17
N SER A 491 -12.14 -2.43 1.61
CA SER A 491 -13.45 -1.81 1.44
C SER A 491 -14.53 -2.84 1.75
N ALA A 492 -15.62 -2.47 2.39
CA ALA A 492 -16.72 -3.36 2.77
C ALA A 492 -18.03 -2.91 2.14
N TRP A 493 -18.84 -3.87 1.72
CA TRP A 493 -20.15 -3.66 1.13
C TRP A 493 -21.18 -4.35 2.01
N ILE A 494 -22.08 -3.53 2.54
CA ILE A 494 -23.14 -3.89 3.46
C ILE A 494 -24.47 -3.66 2.73
N SER A 495 -25.45 -4.57 2.80
CA SER A 495 -26.76 -4.29 2.17
C SER A 495 -27.43 -3.06 2.79
N ASP A 496 -28.05 -2.22 1.95
CA ASP A 496 -28.79 -1.03 2.42
C ASP A 496 -30.25 -1.38 2.76
N ASP A 497 -30.44 -2.51 3.44
CA ASP A 497 -31.72 -3.02 3.92
C ASP A 497 -31.74 -3.17 5.45
N GLY A 498 -32.86 -3.64 6.01
CA GLY A 498 -33.00 -3.87 7.45
C GLY A 498 -32.13 -5.00 8.00
N ASP A 499 -31.65 -5.92 7.14
CA ASP A 499 -30.80 -7.05 7.53
C ASP A 499 -29.30 -6.70 7.52
N ARG A 500 -28.87 -5.59 6.88
CA ARG A 500 -27.50 -5.03 6.92
C ARG A 500 -26.40 -6.06 6.61
N LEU A 501 -26.66 -7.02 5.72
CA LEU A 501 -25.80 -8.16 5.43
C LEU A 501 -24.43 -7.74 4.93
N LEU A 502 -23.37 -8.41 5.40
CA LEU A 502 -22.01 -8.17 4.94
C LEU A 502 -21.80 -8.93 3.63
N LEU A 503 -22.07 -8.28 2.50
CA LEU A 503 -22.10 -8.94 1.19
C LEU A 503 -20.69 -9.26 0.68
N LYS A 504 -19.73 -8.33 0.85
CA LYS A 504 -18.36 -8.44 0.29
C LYS A 504 -17.38 -7.48 1.01
N VAL A 505 -16.13 -7.87 1.30
CA VAL A 505 -15.10 -7.09 2.06
C VAL A 505 -13.66 -7.00 1.44
N SER A 506 -13.43 -6.24 0.35
CA SER A 506 -12.14 -6.07 -0.37
C SER A 506 -10.93 -5.91 0.54
N ALA A 507 -9.77 -6.42 0.14
CA ALA A 507 -8.51 -5.83 0.60
C ALA A 507 -7.35 -5.99 -0.38
N GLU A 508 -6.39 -5.08 -0.23
CA GLU A 508 -5.00 -5.30 -0.59
C GLU A 508 -4.18 -5.58 0.66
N VAL A 509 -3.40 -6.66 0.61
CA VAL A 509 -2.45 -7.04 1.66
C VAL A 509 -1.04 -7.20 1.06
N GLN A 510 -0.05 -7.46 1.90
CA GLN A 510 1.35 -7.63 1.48
C GLN A 510 1.53 -8.74 0.41
N VAL A 511 0.67 -9.76 0.39
CA VAL A 511 0.75 -10.92 -0.53
C VAL A 511 -0.47 -10.96 -1.47
N GLY A 512 -0.69 -9.86 -2.20
CA GLY A 512 -1.67 -9.76 -3.31
C GLY A 512 -3.10 -9.37 -2.91
N SER A 513 -3.92 -9.09 -3.94
CA SER A 513 -5.37 -8.91 -3.85
C SER A 513 -6.09 -10.25 -3.79
N VAL A 514 -7.36 -10.23 -3.39
CA VAL A 514 -7.90 -11.36 -2.65
C VAL A 514 -9.38 -11.17 -2.32
N TRP A 515 -10.16 -12.26 -2.19
CA TRP A 515 -11.59 -12.12 -1.93
C TRP A 515 -12.39 -13.04 -0.95
N ALA A 516 -13.65 -12.64 -0.64
CA ALA A 516 -14.63 -13.14 0.37
C ALA A 516 -16.03 -12.55 0.08
N GLU A 517 -16.90 -13.29 -0.59
CA GLU A 517 -18.20 -12.86 -1.11
C GLU A 517 -19.32 -13.79 -0.63
N LEU A 518 -20.43 -13.21 -0.15
CA LEU A 518 -21.63 -13.94 0.25
C LEU A 518 -22.21 -14.68 -0.96
N GLN A 519 -22.37 -16.00 -0.86
CA GLN A 519 -22.93 -16.88 -1.89
C GLN A 519 -24.41 -17.16 -1.66
N ASN A 520 -24.79 -17.44 -0.41
CA ASN A 520 -26.18 -17.64 0.00
C ASN A 520 -26.41 -17.21 1.46
N VAL A 521 -27.66 -16.89 1.79
CA VAL A 521 -28.13 -16.66 3.16
C VAL A 521 -29.46 -17.37 3.39
N ASP A 522 -29.42 -18.38 4.24
CA ASP A 522 -30.59 -19.16 4.65
C ASP A 522 -31.06 -18.68 6.02
N PHE A 523 -32.03 -17.78 6.03
CA PHE A 523 -32.67 -17.32 7.26
C PHE A 523 -33.55 -18.44 7.83
N SER A 524 -33.31 -18.82 9.09
CA SER A 524 -34.20 -19.76 9.75
C SER A 524 -35.59 -19.14 9.92
N GLY A 525 -36.63 -19.96 9.79
CA GLY A 525 -38.03 -19.52 9.86
C GLY A 525 -38.69 -19.15 8.52
N LYS A 526 -38.13 -19.55 7.36
CA LYS A 526 -38.91 -19.68 6.11
C LYS A 526 -39.10 -21.15 5.72
N LYS A 527 -40.30 -21.65 5.96
CA LYS A 527 -40.99 -22.63 5.11
C LYS A 527 -42.15 -21.89 4.44
#